data_AF-A0A7X6YQW6-F1
#
_entry.id   AF-A0A7X6YQW6-F1
#
_cell.length_a   1.000
_cell.length_b   1.000
_cell.length_c   1.000
_cell.angle_alpha   90.00
_cell.angle_beta   90.00
_cell.angle_gamma   90.00
#
_symmetry.space_group_name_H-M   'P 1'
#
loop_
_entity.id
_entity.type
_entity.pdbx_description
1 polymer ?
#
loop_
_entity_poly.entity_id
_entity_poly.type
_entity_poly.pdbx_seq_one_letter_code
_entity_poly.pdbx_strand_id
1 'polypeptide(L)'
;MPQAHHYDNVLLDNCYLYTFDEKYEETVKQELGNNAYDTKIVFLKNEYKEFILKKITFDNSFDGFDERQTFNILHEYYIDKYKLTSKKVDNKTILEANDYTFKDTIDKYIVQDKIVRLDSNELENANRINVSSVVSTNKNGFELRHSINVISSKIGMRYDRTRLMLERMFFRGKLFTKKFVDLSLIEFYAFVINNEDVLKHDFEEAVSQKARQIKLKLDELKITDWKAPEMDYIKYDPKMKDTTIYEKSIYMNYPNSTIKSKSERMFEYFCENNENIKWFYKNGESSSDYFSIVYIDAVNHKWHFYPDFIVCDKNNKIWIIETKGGESASGDSKNIDIKVENKFEALKEYANKYNVNFGFVRDYDKNESLYLCNTEYTEDMENKNWILLNDFFEEA
;
A
#
# COMPACT_ATOMS: atom_id res chain seq x y z
N MET A 1 10.84 20.33 -1.67
CA MET A 1 12.22 20.18 -2.18
C MET A 1 12.40 20.84 -3.54
N PRO A 2 13.56 21.45 -3.84
CA PRO A 2 13.76 22.27 -5.04
C PRO A 2 13.65 21.53 -6.39
N GLN A 3 13.86 20.22 -6.42
CA GLN A 3 13.89 19.42 -7.66
C GLN A 3 12.66 18.53 -7.88
N ALA A 4 11.72 18.47 -6.92
CA ALA A 4 10.54 17.59 -6.97
C ALA A 4 10.87 16.14 -7.40
N HIS A 5 11.99 15.61 -6.88
CA HIS A 5 12.53 14.29 -7.20
C HIS A 5 12.60 13.45 -5.91
N HIS A 6 12.27 12.17 -6.01
CA HIS A 6 12.45 11.20 -4.93
C HIS A 6 13.84 10.58 -5.07
N TYR A 7 14.66 10.65 -4.02
CA TYR A 7 16.06 10.24 -4.03
C TYR A 7 16.27 8.80 -3.49
N ASP A 8 15.18 8.09 -3.17
CA ASP A 8 15.20 6.79 -2.49
C ASP A 8 16.09 6.81 -1.24
N ASN A 9 16.13 7.97 -0.56
CA ASN A 9 17.00 8.23 0.57
C ASN A 9 16.22 9.09 1.57
N VAL A 10 15.88 8.50 2.72
CA VAL A 10 15.05 9.13 3.75
C VAL A 10 15.58 10.50 4.18
N LEU A 11 16.90 10.68 4.29
CA LEU A 11 17.51 11.96 4.68
C LEU A 11 17.30 13.05 3.64
N LEU A 12 17.34 12.69 2.36
CA LEU A 12 17.13 13.62 1.26
C LEU A 12 15.64 13.83 1.02
N ASP A 13 14.82 12.79 1.15
CA ASP A 13 13.39 12.79 0.85
C ASP A 13 12.53 13.52 1.89
N ASN A 14 13.06 13.74 3.09
CA ASN A 14 12.38 14.42 4.18
C ASN A 14 13.00 15.78 4.51
N CYS A 15 12.18 16.72 4.97
CA CYS A 15 12.64 17.96 5.58
C CYS A 15 12.71 17.77 7.10
N TYR A 16 13.86 18.07 7.70
CA TYR A 16 14.04 18.01 9.15
C TYR A 16 14.13 19.42 9.72
N LEU A 17 13.38 19.66 10.79
CA LEU A 17 13.49 20.89 11.58
C LEU A 17 14.30 20.59 12.84
N TYR A 18 15.46 21.24 12.98
CA TYR A 18 16.26 21.20 14.19
C TYR A 18 16.21 22.57 14.86
N THR A 19 15.51 22.66 16.00
CA THR A 19 15.36 23.91 16.75
C THR A 19 15.30 23.64 18.26
N PHE A 20 15.73 24.62 19.05
CA PHE A 20 15.48 24.64 20.51
C PHE A 20 14.29 25.53 20.87
N ASP A 21 13.67 26.20 19.87
CA ASP A 21 12.48 27.02 20.06
C ASP A 21 11.23 26.13 19.97
N GLU A 22 10.80 25.62 21.12
CA GLU A 22 9.61 24.77 21.26
C GLU A 22 8.34 25.44 20.71
N LYS A 23 8.22 26.78 20.83
CA LYS A 23 7.04 27.50 20.31
C LYS A 23 7.04 27.55 18.78
N TYR A 24 8.21 27.74 18.18
CA TYR A 24 8.36 27.69 16.73
C TYR A 24 8.08 26.28 16.21
N GLU A 25 8.60 25.25 16.88
CA GLU A 25 8.34 23.86 16.56
C GLU A 25 6.84 23.53 16.60
N GLU A 26 6.14 23.91 17.68
CA GLU A 26 4.70 23.70 17.82
C GLU A 26 3.91 24.43 16.72
N THR A 27 4.32 25.64 16.35
CA THR A 27 3.68 26.42 15.28
C THR A 27 3.84 25.71 13.94
N VAL A 28 5.05 25.25 13.60
CA VAL A 28 5.31 24.51 12.35
C VAL A 28 4.54 23.19 12.32
N LYS A 29 4.48 22.46 13.45
CA LYS A 29 3.69 21.23 13.57
C LYS A 29 2.20 21.50 13.37
N GLN A 30 1.66 22.59 13.91
CA GLN A 30 0.26 22.98 13.69
C GLN A 30 -0.05 23.29 12.23
N GLU A 31 0.85 23.98 11.52
CA GLU A 31 0.67 24.30 10.10
C GLU A 31 0.77 23.05 9.20
N LEU A 32 1.67 22.12 9.52
CA LEU A 32 1.85 20.88 8.73
C LEU A 32 0.86 19.77 9.11
N GLY A 33 0.22 19.86 10.27
CA GLY A 33 -0.76 18.88 10.77
C GLY A 33 -0.20 17.46 10.82
N ASN A 34 -0.96 16.51 10.25
CA ASN A 34 -0.61 15.08 10.22
C ASN A 34 0.65 14.74 9.40
N ASN A 35 1.32 15.73 8.79
CA ASN A 35 2.56 15.53 8.04
C ASN A 35 3.82 15.84 8.86
N ALA A 36 3.69 16.35 10.09
CA ALA A 36 4.81 16.62 10.97
C ALA A 36 4.84 15.64 12.15
N TYR A 37 5.79 14.70 12.11
CA TYR A 37 5.98 13.69 13.14
C TYR A 37 7.24 13.95 13.96
N ASP A 38 7.16 13.65 15.25
CA ASP A 38 8.34 13.48 16.08
C ASP A 38 9.11 12.23 15.66
N THR A 39 10.41 12.39 15.46
CA THR A 39 11.29 11.30 15.03
C THR A 39 12.47 11.14 15.97
N LYS A 40 12.93 9.90 16.13
CA LYS A 40 14.09 9.55 16.92
C LYS A 40 15.02 8.67 16.10
N ILE A 41 16.33 8.91 16.24
CA ILE A 41 17.35 8.02 15.67
C ILE A 41 17.57 6.85 16.62
N VAL A 42 17.52 5.65 16.09
CA VAL A 42 17.89 4.42 16.79
C VAL A 42 19.11 3.77 16.12
N PHE A 43 19.91 3.05 16.91
CA PHE A 43 21.19 2.50 16.48
C PHE A 43 21.25 1.00 16.70
N LEU A 44 21.75 0.26 15.71
CA LEU A 44 21.80 -1.21 15.73
C LEU A 44 22.73 -1.70 16.83
N LYS A 45 22.28 -2.67 17.63
CA LYS A 45 23.13 -3.34 18.63
C LYS A 45 24.22 -4.16 17.94
N ASN A 46 25.42 -4.19 18.53
CA ASN A 46 26.60 -4.77 17.90
C ASN A 46 26.44 -6.27 17.58
N GLU A 47 25.73 -7.01 18.43
CA GLU A 47 25.49 -8.45 18.27
C GLU A 47 24.66 -8.81 17.02
N TYR A 48 23.98 -7.85 16.39
CA TYR A 48 23.14 -8.09 15.21
C TYR A 48 23.75 -7.60 13.89
N LYS A 49 24.95 -7.00 13.91
CA LYS A 49 25.62 -6.47 12.69
C LYS A 49 25.99 -7.53 11.65
N GLU A 50 26.13 -8.78 12.07
CA GLU A 50 26.46 -9.90 11.20
C GLU A 50 25.23 -10.74 10.80
N PHE A 51 24.03 -10.37 11.25
CA PHE A 51 22.81 -11.02 10.78
C PHE A 51 22.55 -10.67 9.31
N ILE A 52 22.37 -11.70 8.47
CA ILE A 52 22.18 -11.56 7.03
C ILE A 52 20.94 -12.33 6.59
N LEU A 53 20.13 -11.71 5.72
CA LEU A 53 19.09 -12.40 4.94
C LEU A 53 19.30 -12.15 3.44
N LYS A 54 18.67 -12.98 2.61
CA LYS A 54 18.68 -12.81 1.15
C LYS A 54 17.53 -11.89 0.75
N LYS A 55 17.82 -10.62 0.47
CA LYS A 55 16.84 -9.69 -0.10
C LYS A 55 16.63 -9.97 -1.58
N ILE A 56 15.40 -9.84 -2.06
CA ILE A 56 15.05 -9.92 -3.49
C ILE A 56 14.59 -8.54 -3.94
N THR A 57 15.17 -8.04 -5.03
CA THR A 57 14.88 -6.73 -5.61
C THR A 57 14.91 -6.78 -7.15
N PHE A 58 14.58 -5.70 -7.83
CA PHE A 58 14.62 -5.57 -9.29
C PHE A 58 14.88 -4.11 -9.69
N ASP A 59 15.28 -3.88 -10.94
CA ASP A 59 15.44 -2.52 -11.46
C ASP A 59 14.13 -2.03 -12.09
N ASN A 60 13.72 -0.80 -11.76
CA ASN A 60 12.49 -0.16 -12.25
C ASN A 60 12.49 0.23 -13.74
N SER A 61 13.47 -0.22 -14.52
CA SER A 61 13.63 0.19 -15.93
C SER A 61 12.63 -0.47 -16.89
N PHE A 62 11.92 -1.52 -16.46
CA PHE A 62 10.91 -2.21 -17.25
C PHE A 62 9.63 -2.45 -16.44
N ASP A 63 8.48 -2.01 -16.94
CA ASP A 63 7.20 -2.07 -16.24
C ASP A 63 6.50 -3.44 -16.35
N GLY A 64 7.03 -4.40 -17.11
CA GLY A 64 6.53 -5.78 -17.15
C GLY A 64 5.26 -6.00 -17.98
N PHE A 65 4.52 -4.93 -18.30
CA PHE A 65 3.22 -5.01 -18.96
C PHE A 65 3.32 -5.49 -20.43
N ASP A 66 2.62 -6.58 -20.75
CA ASP A 66 2.21 -6.89 -22.13
C ASP A 66 0.88 -6.19 -22.42
N GLU A 67 0.85 -5.29 -23.41
CA GLU A 67 -0.35 -4.48 -23.71
C GLU A 67 -1.59 -5.33 -24.02
N ARG A 68 -1.41 -6.48 -24.65
CA ARG A 68 -2.53 -7.32 -25.09
C ARG A 68 -3.08 -8.13 -23.92
N GLN A 69 -2.21 -8.73 -23.13
CA GLN A 69 -2.58 -9.47 -21.92
C GLN A 69 -3.25 -8.53 -20.91
N THR A 70 -2.63 -7.37 -20.65
CA THR A 70 -3.16 -6.35 -19.73
C THR A 70 -4.55 -5.89 -20.15
N PHE A 71 -4.73 -5.59 -21.45
CA PHE A 71 -6.04 -5.23 -21.97
C PHE A 71 -7.08 -6.33 -21.75
N ASN A 72 -6.73 -7.59 -22.02
CA ASN A 72 -7.67 -8.69 -21.85
C ASN A 72 -8.06 -8.90 -20.38
N ILE A 73 -7.11 -8.77 -19.44
CA ILE A 73 -7.39 -8.88 -18.00
C ILE A 73 -8.37 -7.79 -17.56
N LEU A 74 -8.08 -6.53 -17.90
CA LEU A 74 -8.98 -5.41 -17.60
C LEU A 74 -10.35 -5.64 -18.23
N HIS A 75 -10.40 -6.02 -19.50
CA HIS A 75 -11.65 -6.21 -20.22
C HIS A 75 -12.48 -7.39 -19.67
N GLU A 76 -11.86 -8.52 -19.34
CA GLU A 76 -12.54 -9.67 -18.74
C GLU A 76 -13.08 -9.32 -17.35
N TYR A 77 -12.32 -8.58 -16.55
CA TYR A 77 -12.77 -8.07 -15.26
C TYR A 77 -14.05 -7.21 -15.38
N TYR A 78 -14.11 -6.26 -16.32
CA TYR A 78 -15.30 -5.43 -16.52
C TYR A 78 -16.52 -6.26 -16.99
N ILE A 79 -16.31 -7.30 -17.80
CA ILE A 79 -17.37 -8.25 -18.18
C ILE A 79 -17.85 -9.02 -16.94
N ASP A 80 -16.94 -9.52 -16.11
CA ASP A 80 -17.30 -10.37 -14.99
C ASP A 80 -17.94 -9.59 -13.85
N LYS A 81 -17.41 -8.41 -13.52
CA LYS A 81 -17.93 -7.55 -12.43
C LYS A 81 -19.27 -6.94 -12.79
N TYR A 82 -19.37 -6.28 -13.94
CA TYR A 82 -20.56 -5.51 -14.33
C TYR A 82 -21.49 -6.25 -15.29
N LYS A 83 -21.14 -7.47 -15.75
CA LYS A 83 -21.93 -8.23 -16.74
C LYS A 83 -22.12 -7.48 -18.06
N LEU A 84 -21.10 -6.73 -18.48
CA LEU A 84 -21.13 -5.99 -19.74
C LEU A 84 -21.16 -6.93 -20.95
N THR A 85 -21.80 -6.48 -22.02
CA THR A 85 -21.96 -7.22 -23.28
C THR A 85 -21.42 -6.42 -24.45
N SER A 86 -21.68 -6.85 -25.69
CA SER A 86 -21.39 -6.04 -26.89
C SER A 86 -22.35 -4.88 -27.10
N LYS A 87 -23.45 -4.78 -26.33
CA LYS A 87 -24.47 -3.74 -26.46
C LYS A 87 -24.07 -2.49 -25.67
N LYS A 88 -23.48 -1.53 -26.38
CA LYS A 88 -22.91 -0.30 -25.78
C LYS A 88 -23.91 0.58 -25.03
N VAL A 89 -25.17 0.61 -25.47
CA VAL A 89 -26.23 1.38 -24.81
C VAL A 89 -26.54 0.77 -23.45
N ASP A 90 -26.78 -0.54 -23.40
CA ASP A 90 -27.05 -1.27 -22.15
C ASP A 90 -25.86 -1.15 -21.19
N ASN A 91 -24.62 -1.29 -21.69
CA ASN A 91 -23.42 -1.15 -20.88
C ASN A 91 -23.30 0.22 -20.20
N LYS A 92 -23.67 1.30 -20.90
CA LYS A 92 -23.66 2.64 -20.31
C LYS A 92 -24.62 2.71 -19.12
N THR A 93 -25.85 2.23 -19.27
CA THR A 93 -26.84 2.21 -18.19
C THR A 93 -26.41 1.32 -17.02
N ILE A 94 -25.78 0.18 -17.29
CA ILE A 94 -25.24 -0.70 -16.25
C ILE A 94 -24.14 0.01 -15.46
N LEU A 95 -23.19 0.66 -16.14
CA LEU A 95 -22.12 1.39 -15.47
C LEU A 95 -22.67 2.58 -14.66
N GLU A 96 -23.66 3.32 -15.19
CA GLU A 96 -24.35 4.39 -14.44
C GLU A 96 -25.00 3.89 -13.16
N ALA A 97 -25.55 2.67 -13.16
CA ALA A 97 -26.11 2.04 -11.96
C ALA A 97 -25.04 1.55 -10.97
N ASN A 98 -23.75 1.57 -11.35
CA ASN A 98 -22.60 1.20 -10.52
C ASN A 98 -21.64 2.40 -10.35
N ASP A 99 -22.21 3.56 -10.04
CA ASP A 99 -21.51 4.80 -9.67
C ASP A 99 -20.66 5.48 -10.76
N TYR A 100 -20.70 4.99 -12.02
CA TYR A 100 -20.07 5.72 -13.11
C TYR A 100 -20.91 6.91 -13.57
N THR A 101 -20.27 8.07 -13.61
CA THR A 101 -20.86 9.31 -14.10
C THR A 101 -20.59 9.50 -15.59
N PHE A 102 -21.65 9.55 -16.39
CA PHE A 102 -21.59 9.90 -17.82
C PHE A 102 -22.22 11.27 -18.07
N LYS A 103 -21.38 12.30 -18.17
CA LYS A 103 -21.77 13.68 -18.46
C LYS A 103 -20.78 14.31 -19.44
N ASP A 104 -21.07 15.53 -19.89
CA ASP A 104 -20.17 16.40 -20.64
C ASP A 104 -19.57 17.53 -19.77
N THR A 105 -19.84 17.49 -18.46
CA THR A 105 -19.31 18.41 -17.45
C THR A 105 -18.38 17.70 -16.46
N ILE A 106 -17.41 18.43 -15.92
CA ILE A 106 -16.61 18.00 -14.76
C ILE A 106 -17.22 18.57 -13.50
N ASP A 107 -17.48 17.70 -12.53
CA ASP A 107 -17.97 18.07 -11.21
C ASP A 107 -16.75 18.47 -10.34
N LYS A 108 -16.66 19.73 -9.92
CA LYS A 108 -15.59 20.24 -9.06
C LYS A 108 -16.16 20.63 -7.70
N TYR A 109 -15.52 20.18 -6.63
CA TYR A 109 -15.85 20.64 -5.28
C TYR A 109 -15.07 21.92 -4.98
N ILE A 110 -15.79 23.03 -4.79
CA ILE A 110 -15.21 24.30 -4.37
C ILE A 110 -15.56 24.51 -2.90
N VAL A 111 -14.55 24.79 -2.08
CA VAL A 111 -14.75 25.18 -0.69
C VAL A 111 -15.36 26.59 -0.64
N GLN A 112 -16.54 26.71 -0.03
CA GLN A 112 -17.30 27.96 0.06
C GLN A 112 -16.94 28.78 1.32
N ASP A 113 -16.34 28.15 2.32
CA ASP A 113 -16.06 28.82 3.60
C ASP A 113 -14.79 29.68 3.54
N LYS A 114 -14.81 30.77 4.31
CA LYS A 114 -13.65 31.63 4.52
C LYS A 114 -12.67 30.90 5.44
N ILE A 115 -11.73 30.18 4.85
CA ILE A 115 -10.61 29.56 5.58
C ILE A 115 -9.73 30.71 6.11
N VAL A 116 -9.75 30.92 7.43
CA VAL A 116 -8.95 31.97 8.09
C VAL A 116 -7.62 31.39 8.55
N ARG A 117 -7.56 30.08 8.80
CA ARG A 117 -6.34 29.34 9.14
C ARG A 117 -6.22 28.14 8.22
N LEU A 118 -5.03 27.91 7.65
CA LEU A 118 -4.71 26.67 6.92
C LEU A 118 -4.54 25.49 7.88
N ASP A 119 -5.48 25.31 8.82
CA ASP A 119 -5.53 24.07 9.60
C ASP A 119 -6.36 23.03 8.84
N SER A 120 -5.97 21.76 8.96
CA SER A 120 -6.58 20.64 8.24
C SER A 120 -8.04 20.40 8.66
N ASN A 121 -8.42 20.78 9.88
CA ASN A 121 -9.75 20.56 10.42
C ASN A 121 -10.78 21.55 9.85
N GLU A 122 -10.41 22.82 9.61
CA GLU A 122 -11.27 23.79 8.93
C GLU A 122 -11.52 23.38 7.47
N LEU A 123 -10.52 22.82 6.79
CA LEU A 123 -10.61 22.45 5.37
C LEU A 123 -11.37 21.14 5.10
N GLU A 124 -11.31 20.20 6.04
CA GLU A 124 -12.12 18.97 6.03
C GLU A 124 -13.59 19.25 6.36
N ASN A 125 -13.86 20.15 7.31
CA ASN A 125 -15.22 20.50 7.73
C ASN A 125 -15.88 21.62 6.90
N ALA A 126 -15.14 22.22 5.96
CA ALA A 126 -15.66 23.32 5.17
C ALA A 126 -16.78 22.86 4.22
N ASN A 127 -17.81 23.69 4.11
CA ASN A 127 -18.88 23.51 3.14
C ASN A 127 -18.32 23.52 1.72
N ARG A 128 -18.57 22.43 0.98
CA ARG A 128 -18.16 22.29 -0.42
C ARG A 128 -19.39 22.40 -1.30
N ILE A 129 -19.36 23.31 -2.26
CA ILE A 129 -20.34 23.36 -3.33
C ILE A 129 -19.83 22.57 -4.53
N ASN A 130 -20.70 21.74 -5.10
CA ASN A 130 -20.42 21.10 -6.38
C ASN A 130 -20.68 22.10 -7.50
N VAL A 131 -19.65 22.42 -8.27
CA VAL A 131 -19.72 23.28 -9.44
C VAL A 131 -19.39 22.43 -10.66
N SER A 132 -20.41 22.19 -11.49
CA SER A 132 -20.23 21.53 -12.78
C SER A 132 -19.71 22.54 -13.81
N SER A 133 -18.64 22.19 -14.51
CA SER A 133 -18.03 23.02 -15.56
C SER A 133 -18.00 22.26 -16.88
N VAL A 134 -18.37 22.92 -17.98
CA VAL A 134 -18.35 22.31 -19.33
C VAL A 134 -16.92 21.96 -19.71
N VAL A 135 -16.72 20.75 -20.22
CA VAL A 135 -15.40 20.29 -20.64
C VAL A 135 -14.91 21.05 -21.87
N SER A 136 -13.66 21.51 -21.79
CA SER A 136 -12.90 22.08 -22.90
C SER A 136 -11.55 21.39 -22.99
N THR A 137 -11.25 20.75 -24.12
CA THR A 137 -10.01 19.98 -24.33
C THR A 137 -8.73 20.82 -24.17
N ASN A 138 -8.81 22.13 -24.37
CA ASN A 138 -7.70 23.06 -24.18
C ASN A 138 -7.45 23.38 -22.71
N LYS A 139 -8.49 23.38 -21.88
CA LYS A 139 -8.40 23.72 -20.45
C LYS A 139 -8.20 22.48 -19.59
N ASN A 140 -8.93 21.40 -19.89
CA ASN A 140 -9.01 20.21 -19.05
C ASN A 140 -7.98 19.13 -19.39
N GLY A 141 -7.00 19.43 -20.25
CA GLY A 141 -5.93 18.49 -20.58
C GLY A 141 -5.00 18.19 -19.39
N PHE A 142 -4.88 19.13 -18.45
CA PHE A 142 -4.11 18.92 -17.22
C PHE A 142 -4.86 17.99 -16.26
N GLU A 143 -6.15 18.23 -16.01
CA GLU A 143 -6.98 17.38 -15.14
C GLU A 143 -7.05 15.95 -15.68
N LEU A 144 -7.28 15.75 -16.98
CA LEU A 144 -7.25 14.41 -17.56
C LEU A 144 -5.90 13.71 -17.34
N ARG A 145 -4.79 14.44 -17.52
CA ARG A 145 -3.46 13.89 -17.29
C ARG A 145 -3.25 13.51 -15.83
N HIS A 146 -3.71 14.35 -14.91
CA HIS A 146 -3.67 14.09 -13.48
C HIS A 146 -4.44 12.81 -13.15
N SER A 147 -5.69 12.67 -13.59
CA SER A 147 -6.50 11.50 -13.30
C SER A 147 -5.92 10.20 -13.86
N ILE A 148 -5.42 10.22 -15.09
CA ILE A 148 -4.73 9.04 -15.65
C ILE A 148 -3.45 8.75 -14.87
N ASN A 149 -2.69 9.76 -14.44
CA ASN A 149 -1.50 9.55 -13.62
C ASN A 149 -1.84 8.89 -12.28
N VAL A 150 -2.90 9.34 -11.61
CA VAL A 150 -3.39 8.77 -10.34
C VAL A 150 -3.78 7.30 -10.52
N ILE A 151 -4.49 6.95 -11.59
CA ILE A 151 -4.81 5.56 -11.92
C ILE A 151 -3.51 4.77 -12.20
N SER A 152 -2.63 5.33 -13.01
CA SER A 152 -1.41 4.67 -13.47
C SER A 152 -0.43 4.35 -12.33
N SER A 153 -0.26 5.28 -11.38
CA SER A 153 0.66 5.11 -10.25
C SER A 153 0.17 4.02 -9.31
N LYS A 154 -1.13 3.92 -9.09
CA LYS A 154 -1.73 2.92 -8.20
C LYS A 154 -1.53 1.48 -8.68
N ILE A 155 -1.58 1.28 -9.99
CA ILE A 155 -1.41 -0.03 -10.63
C ILE A 155 0.02 -0.28 -11.14
N GLY A 156 0.96 0.65 -10.95
CA GLY A 156 2.35 0.50 -11.40
C GLY A 156 2.53 0.57 -12.92
N MET A 157 1.49 0.95 -13.68
CA MET A 157 1.53 1.04 -15.14
C MET A 157 1.98 2.43 -15.59
N ARG A 158 2.67 2.52 -16.72
CA ARG A 158 2.99 3.82 -17.33
C ARG A 158 1.73 4.58 -17.77
N TYR A 159 1.80 5.91 -17.73
CA TYR A 159 0.73 6.82 -18.16
C TYR A 159 0.22 6.51 -19.58
N ASP A 160 1.12 6.35 -20.55
CA ASP A 160 0.78 6.14 -21.96
C ASP A 160 0.05 4.82 -22.19
N ARG A 161 0.47 3.75 -21.51
CA ARG A 161 -0.22 2.45 -21.52
C ARG A 161 -1.59 2.54 -20.85
N THR A 162 -1.67 3.20 -19.69
CA THR A 162 -2.94 3.39 -18.95
C THR A 162 -3.96 4.14 -19.80
N ARG A 163 -3.53 5.24 -20.41
CA ARG A 163 -4.33 6.01 -21.36
C ARG A 163 -4.79 5.14 -22.53
N LEU A 164 -3.90 4.32 -23.09
CA LEU A 164 -4.23 3.42 -24.19
C LEU A 164 -5.31 2.41 -23.81
N MET A 165 -5.28 1.85 -22.60
CA MET A 165 -6.33 0.93 -22.11
C MET A 165 -7.68 1.64 -22.02
N LEU A 166 -7.72 2.82 -21.39
CA LEU A 166 -8.93 3.64 -21.28
C LEU A 166 -9.49 4.01 -22.66
N GLU A 167 -8.62 4.44 -23.59
CA GLU A 167 -9.02 4.76 -24.96
C GLU A 167 -9.59 3.54 -25.70
N ARG A 168 -8.97 2.36 -25.53
CA ARG A 168 -9.42 1.12 -26.18
C ARG A 168 -10.75 0.60 -25.62
N MET A 169 -11.10 0.92 -24.37
CA MET A 169 -12.35 0.48 -23.73
C MET A 169 -13.52 1.46 -23.91
N PHE A 170 -13.25 2.78 -23.88
CA PHE A 170 -14.30 3.80 -23.74
C PHE A 170 -14.32 4.88 -24.85
N PHE A 171 -13.21 5.14 -25.56
CA PHE A 171 -13.11 6.28 -26.49
C PHE A 171 -13.42 5.90 -27.94
N ARG A 172 -14.45 6.52 -28.54
CA ARG A 172 -14.86 6.28 -29.93
C ARG A 172 -13.75 6.55 -30.95
N GLY A 173 -12.93 7.57 -30.70
CA GLY A 173 -11.85 7.97 -31.63
C GLY A 173 -10.70 6.95 -31.74
N LYS A 174 -10.68 5.92 -30.89
CA LYS A 174 -9.72 4.82 -31.01
C LYS A 174 -10.33 3.67 -31.83
N LEU A 175 -9.72 3.24 -32.92
CA LEU A 175 -10.21 2.07 -33.66
C LEU A 175 -9.87 0.79 -32.88
N PHE A 176 -10.89 0.15 -32.30
CA PHE A 176 -10.77 -1.07 -31.50
C PHE A 176 -12.12 -1.77 -31.37
N THR A 177 -12.15 -3.10 -31.44
CA THR A 177 -13.40 -3.88 -31.55
C THR A 177 -14.06 -4.20 -30.21
N LYS A 178 -13.26 -4.36 -29.15
CA LYS A 178 -13.73 -4.74 -27.81
C LYS A 178 -13.99 -3.51 -26.91
N LYS A 179 -14.82 -2.58 -27.36
CA LYS A 179 -15.23 -1.39 -26.58
C LYS A 179 -16.50 -1.65 -25.79
N PHE A 180 -16.58 -1.12 -24.57
CA PHE A 180 -17.80 -1.14 -23.77
C PHE A 180 -18.77 -0.03 -24.15
N VAL A 181 -18.23 1.15 -24.49
CA VAL A 181 -19.00 2.35 -24.88
C VAL A 181 -18.25 3.14 -25.96
N ASP A 182 -18.95 4.06 -26.63
CA ASP A 182 -18.38 4.92 -27.68
C ASP A 182 -18.47 6.40 -27.28
N LEU A 183 -17.66 6.83 -26.32
CA LEU A 183 -17.62 8.23 -25.89
C LEU A 183 -16.98 9.13 -26.95
N SER A 184 -17.55 10.31 -27.16
CA SER A 184 -16.89 11.41 -27.85
C SER A 184 -15.68 11.91 -27.06
N LEU A 185 -14.89 12.82 -27.64
CA LEU A 185 -13.70 13.35 -26.96
C LEU A 185 -14.06 14.11 -25.67
N ILE A 186 -15.15 14.90 -25.70
CA ILE A 186 -15.63 15.69 -24.56
C ILE A 186 -16.13 14.75 -23.46
N GLU A 187 -16.96 13.76 -23.82
CA GLU A 187 -17.47 12.77 -22.88
C GLU A 187 -16.35 11.91 -22.29
N PHE A 188 -15.32 11.55 -23.06
CA PHE A 188 -14.18 10.78 -22.55
C PHE A 188 -13.39 11.55 -21.48
N TYR A 189 -13.18 12.86 -21.68
CA TYR A 189 -12.54 13.71 -20.69
C TYR A 189 -13.35 13.76 -19.40
N ALA A 190 -14.65 14.09 -19.49
CA ALA A 190 -15.54 14.11 -18.33
C ALA A 190 -15.59 12.75 -17.63
N PHE A 191 -15.67 11.66 -18.40
CA PHE A 191 -15.74 10.30 -17.88
C PHE A 191 -14.50 9.92 -17.07
N VAL A 192 -13.29 10.16 -17.58
CA VAL A 192 -12.08 9.78 -16.83
C VAL A 192 -11.90 10.64 -15.57
N ILE A 193 -12.22 11.93 -15.65
CA ILE A 193 -12.03 12.87 -14.52
C ILE A 193 -13.06 12.63 -13.42
N ASN A 194 -14.35 12.52 -13.77
CA ASN A 194 -15.41 12.32 -12.77
C ASN A 194 -15.38 10.92 -12.13
N ASN A 195 -14.79 9.93 -12.81
CA ASN A 195 -14.73 8.55 -12.35
C ASN A 195 -13.32 8.13 -11.93
N GLU A 196 -12.43 9.07 -11.58
CA GLU A 196 -11.03 8.79 -11.23
C GLU A 196 -10.91 7.71 -10.15
N ASP A 197 -11.69 7.83 -9.07
CA ASP A 197 -11.64 6.88 -7.96
C ASP A 197 -12.17 5.49 -8.32
N VAL A 198 -13.31 5.41 -9.00
CA VAL A 198 -13.91 4.13 -9.42
C VAL A 198 -13.03 3.43 -10.46
N LEU A 199 -12.49 4.17 -11.43
CA LEU A 199 -11.55 3.63 -12.42
C LEU A 199 -10.25 3.14 -11.78
N LYS A 200 -9.69 3.91 -10.84
CA LYS A 200 -8.50 3.53 -10.08
C LYS A 200 -8.72 2.23 -9.33
N HIS A 201 -9.84 2.12 -8.62
CA HIS A 201 -10.20 0.93 -7.85
C HIS A 201 -10.44 -0.29 -8.74
N ASP A 202 -11.20 -0.14 -9.83
CA ASP A 202 -11.48 -1.24 -10.76
C ASP A 202 -10.21 -1.76 -11.45
N PHE A 203 -9.32 -0.86 -11.85
CA PHE A 203 -8.05 -1.26 -12.43
C PHE A 203 -7.17 -1.95 -11.38
N GLU A 204 -7.14 -1.47 -10.14
CA GLU A 204 -6.39 -2.09 -9.05
C GLU A 204 -6.91 -3.50 -8.73
N GLU A 205 -8.22 -3.70 -8.60
CA GLU A 205 -8.82 -5.01 -8.38
C GLU A 205 -8.51 -5.97 -9.55
N ALA A 206 -8.67 -5.50 -10.79
CA ALA A 206 -8.43 -6.32 -11.98
C ALA A 206 -6.99 -6.86 -12.05
N VAL A 207 -5.99 -6.02 -11.72
CA VAL A 207 -4.57 -6.45 -11.75
C VAL A 207 -4.17 -7.24 -10.51
N SER A 208 -4.84 -7.03 -9.38
CA SER A 208 -4.53 -7.68 -8.11
C SER A 208 -5.10 -9.10 -7.98
N GLN A 209 -6.04 -9.49 -8.87
CA GLN A 209 -6.52 -10.87 -8.95
C GLN A 209 -5.33 -11.85 -8.91
N LYS A 210 -5.46 -12.92 -8.12
CA LYS A 210 -4.38 -13.88 -7.85
C LYS A 210 -3.66 -14.22 -9.15
N ALA A 211 -2.43 -13.73 -9.28
CA ALA A 211 -1.60 -14.10 -10.40
C ALA A 211 -1.42 -15.61 -10.27
N ARG A 212 -1.95 -16.40 -11.23
CA ARG A 212 -1.42 -17.76 -11.41
C ARG A 212 0.05 -17.51 -11.62
N GLN A 213 0.90 -17.80 -10.63
CA GLN A 213 2.30 -17.47 -10.70
C GLN A 213 2.88 -18.22 -11.90
N ILE A 214 2.87 -17.55 -13.05
CA ILE A 214 3.50 -17.99 -14.27
C ILE A 214 4.95 -17.92 -13.87
N LYS A 215 5.54 -19.10 -13.61
CA LYS A 215 6.95 -19.34 -13.25
C LYS A 215 7.72 -18.03 -13.34
N LEU A 216 7.89 -17.36 -12.19
CA LEU A 216 8.73 -16.17 -12.08
C LEU A 216 9.92 -16.41 -13.00
N LYS A 217 10.07 -15.59 -14.05
CA LYS A 217 11.33 -15.54 -14.78
C LYS A 217 12.32 -14.88 -13.82
N LEU A 218 12.81 -15.69 -12.89
CA LEU A 218 13.73 -15.35 -11.81
C LEU A 218 15.01 -14.72 -12.37
N ASP A 219 15.28 -14.93 -13.66
CA ASP A 219 16.42 -14.41 -14.42
C ASP A 219 16.51 -12.88 -14.40
N GLU A 220 15.43 -12.16 -14.06
CA GLU A 220 15.41 -10.70 -13.99
C GLU A 220 15.35 -10.13 -12.55
N LEU A 221 15.37 -10.99 -11.52
CA LEU A 221 15.40 -10.54 -10.12
C LEU A 221 16.83 -10.53 -9.58
N LYS A 222 17.14 -9.51 -8.80
CA LYS A 222 18.42 -9.37 -8.10
C LYS A 222 18.28 -9.93 -6.69
N ILE A 223 19.17 -10.87 -6.34
CA ILE A 223 19.26 -11.41 -4.99
C ILE A 223 20.54 -10.86 -4.37
N THR A 224 20.40 -10.18 -3.23
CA THR A 224 21.53 -9.55 -2.52
C THR A 224 21.52 -9.94 -1.05
N ASP A 225 22.69 -9.90 -0.43
CA ASP A 225 22.77 -9.98 1.04
C ASP A 225 22.23 -8.68 1.63
N TRP A 226 21.32 -8.81 2.57
CA TRP A 226 20.74 -7.72 3.34
C TRP A 226 21.14 -7.84 4.79
N LYS A 227 21.52 -6.70 5.38
CA LYS A 227 21.77 -6.51 6.79
C LYS A 227 20.83 -5.41 7.30
N ALA A 228 20.46 -5.48 8.57
CA ALA A 228 19.70 -4.40 9.18
C ALA A 228 20.47 -3.06 9.09
N PRO A 229 19.81 -1.93 8.83
CA PRO A 229 20.46 -0.62 8.82
C PRO A 229 21.17 -0.33 10.14
N GLU A 230 22.40 0.21 10.09
CA GLU A 230 23.17 0.55 11.30
C GLU A 230 22.49 1.62 12.18
N MET A 231 21.69 2.47 11.54
CA MET A 231 20.81 3.43 12.20
C MET A 231 19.50 3.56 11.42
N ASP A 232 18.42 3.96 12.09
CA ASP A 232 17.13 4.20 11.47
C ASP A 232 16.38 5.37 12.15
N TYR A 233 15.43 5.97 11.43
CA TYR A 233 14.56 7.04 11.92
C TYR A 233 13.17 6.49 12.19
N ILE A 234 12.78 6.46 13.47
CA ILE A 234 11.47 5.98 13.90
C ILE A 234 10.57 7.14 14.29
N LYS A 235 9.30 7.08 13.87
CA LYS A 235 8.25 8.00 14.34
C LYS A 235 7.81 7.57 15.74
N TYR A 236 7.68 8.50 16.67
CA TYR A 236 7.28 8.19 18.05
C TYR A 236 6.47 9.32 18.68
N ASP A 237 5.73 8.99 19.74
CA ASP A 237 5.05 9.96 20.59
C ASP A 237 5.94 10.28 21.82
N PRO A 238 6.54 11.47 21.90
CA PRO A 238 7.34 11.87 23.06
C PRO A 238 6.51 12.18 24.31
N LYS A 239 5.18 12.36 24.17
CA LYS A 239 4.27 12.71 25.26
C LYS A 239 3.58 11.50 25.87
N MET A 240 3.80 10.29 25.32
CA MET A 240 3.26 9.05 25.86
C MET A 240 3.79 8.81 27.29
N LYS A 241 2.86 8.72 28.24
CA LYS A 241 3.18 8.38 29.63
C LYS A 241 3.66 6.94 29.74
N ASP A 242 4.53 6.69 30.72
CA ASP A 242 5.01 5.36 31.08
C ASP A 242 5.67 4.62 29.90
N THR A 243 6.40 5.36 29.07
CA THR A 243 7.15 4.81 27.93
C THR A 243 8.20 3.82 28.44
N THR A 244 8.23 2.63 27.84
CA THR A 244 9.23 1.59 28.12
C THR A 244 10.16 1.41 26.93
N ILE A 245 11.39 1.00 27.20
CA ILE A 245 12.34 0.59 26.17
C ILE A 245 12.17 -0.91 25.93
N TYR A 246 12.04 -1.31 24.67
CA TYR A 246 11.97 -2.71 24.27
C TYR A 246 13.38 -3.29 24.12
N GLU A 247 13.74 -4.20 25.02
CA GLU A 247 15.06 -4.81 25.11
C GLU A 247 15.27 -5.88 24.04
N LYS A 248 14.21 -6.52 23.55
CA LYS A 248 14.30 -7.51 22.47
C LYS A 248 14.36 -6.89 21.07
N SER A 249 14.18 -5.58 20.95
CA SER A 249 14.47 -4.90 19.69
C SER A 249 15.96 -5.03 19.34
N ILE A 250 16.28 -5.23 18.05
CA ILE A 250 17.67 -5.20 17.58
C ILE A 250 18.30 -3.80 17.70
N TYR A 251 17.48 -2.77 17.89
CA TYR A 251 17.91 -1.39 18.04
C TYR A 251 18.03 -0.98 19.51
N MET A 252 19.05 -0.18 19.82
CA MET A 252 19.23 0.42 21.15
C MET A 252 18.18 1.49 21.43
N ASN A 253 17.68 1.54 22.67
CA ASN A 253 16.75 2.57 23.15
C ASN A 253 15.46 2.69 22.30
N TYR A 254 14.99 1.57 21.74
CA TYR A 254 13.76 1.48 20.96
C TYR A 254 12.53 1.61 21.88
N PRO A 255 11.72 2.68 21.79
CA PRO A 255 10.60 2.90 22.69
C PRO A 255 9.31 2.24 22.20
N ASN A 256 8.46 1.83 23.13
CA ASN A 256 7.10 1.35 22.83
C ASN A 256 6.16 2.44 22.29
N SER A 257 6.51 3.72 22.43
CA SER A 257 5.73 4.87 21.98
C SER A 257 5.82 5.16 20.48
N THR A 258 6.33 4.21 19.71
CA THR A 258 6.46 4.33 18.25
C THR A 258 5.08 4.34 17.57
N ILE A 259 4.88 5.24 16.60
CA ILE A 259 3.60 5.44 15.92
C ILE A 259 3.43 4.36 14.85
N LYS A 260 2.41 3.51 14.99
CA LYS A 260 2.13 2.36 14.11
C LYS A 260 0.68 1.88 14.25
N SER A 261 0.24 0.94 13.42
CA SER A 261 -1.11 0.35 13.49
C SER A 261 -1.36 -0.44 14.78
N LYS A 262 -2.63 -0.78 15.07
CA LYS A 262 -2.99 -1.56 16.27
C LYS A 262 -2.30 -2.93 16.27
N SER A 263 -2.37 -3.68 15.16
CA SER A 263 -1.78 -5.01 15.05
C SER A 263 -0.26 -4.98 15.20
N GLU A 264 0.42 -3.99 14.62
CA GLU A 264 1.88 -3.80 14.82
C GLU A 264 2.23 -3.52 16.29
N ARG A 265 1.48 -2.65 16.98
CA ARG A 265 1.71 -2.37 18.41
C ARG A 265 1.53 -3.62 19.26
N MET A 266 0.46 -4.36 19.01
CA MET A 266 0.19 -5.62 19.72
C MET A 266 1.29 -6.65 19.45
N PHE A 267 1.76 -6.75 18.21
CA PHE A 267 2.79 -7.71 17.82
C PHE A 267 4.15 -7.40 18.43
N GLU A 268 4.56 -6.13 18.49
CA GLU A 268 5.77 -5.74 19.20
C GLU A 268 5.67 -5.99 20.70
N TYR A 269 4.52 -5.66 21.30
CA TYR A 269 4.28 -5.96 22.71
C TYR A 269 4.39 -7.47 22.97
N PHE A 270 3.82 -8.30 22.09
CA PHE A 270 3.98 -9.74 22.14
C PHE A 270 5.46 -10.15 22.04
N CYS A 271 6.22 -9.61 21.08
CA CYS A 271 7.63 -9.95 20.89
C CYS A 271 8.46 -9.60 22.13
N GLU A 272 8.22 -8.43 22.72
CA GLU A 272 8.93 -7.99 23.92
C GLU A 272 8.63 -8.89 25.12
N ASN A 273 7.36 -9.26 25.34
CA ASN A 273 6.93 -9.94 26.55
C ASN A 273 6.92 -11.47 26.45
N ASN A 274 6.98 -12.05 25.25
CA ASN A 274 6.99 -13.50 25.08
C ASN A 274 8.39 -14.07 25.32
N GLU A 275 8.53 -14.95 26.30
CA GLU A 275 9.81 -15.54 26.68
C GLU A 275 10.48 -16.31 25.53
N ASN A 276 9.73 -16.86 24.57
CA ASN A 276 10.25 -17.67 23.48
C ASN A 276 10.77 -16.84 22.30
N ILE A 277 10.63 -15.52 22.37
CA ILE A 277 11.24 -14.58 21.42
C ILE A 277 12.59 -14.11 21.95
N LYS A 278 13.61 -14.25 21.10
CA LYS A 278 14.98 -13.81 21.37
C LYS A 278 15.17 -12.35 21.01
N TRP A 279 14.76 -11.97 19.79
CA TRP A 279 14.81 -10.59 19.31
C TRP A 279 13.83 -10.37 18.16
N PHE A 280 13.50 -9.10 17.90
CA PHE A 280 12.70 -8.68 16.75
C PHE A 280 13.26 -7.42 16.08
N TYR A 281 12.94 -7.26 14.81
CA TYR A 281 13.22 -6.10 13.98
C TYR A 281 11.92 -5.66 13.30
N LYS A 282 11.53 -4.40 13.51
CA LYS A 282 10.50 -3.73 12.69
C LYS A 282 11.17 -3.20 11.43
N ASN A 283 10.73 -3.68 10.28
CA ASN A 283 11.21 -3.27 8.97
C ASN A 283 10.59 -1.93 8.55
N GLY A 284 11.24 -1.23 7.62
CA GLY A 284 10.71 -0.01 7.01
C GLY A 284 9.89 -0.28 5.75
N GLU A 285 9.34 0.78 5.16
CA GLU A 285 8.25 0.67 4.18
C GLU A 285 8.67 0.77 2.70
N SER A 286 9.75 1.48 2.35
CA SER A 286 10.02 1.79 0.92
C SER A 286 11.46 2.08 0.50
N SER A 287 12.46 2.06 1.40
CA SER A 287 13.87 2.30 1.05
C SER A 287 14.58 1.05 0.52
N SER A 288 15.59 1.27 -0.33
CA SER A 288 16.55 0.24 -0.74
C SER A 288 17.36 -0.35 0.41
N ASP A 289 17.41 0.31 1.57
CA ASP A 289 18.07 -0.18 2.78
C ASP A 289 17.26 -1.24 3.54
N TYR A 290 15.95 -1.32 3.32
CA TYR A 290 15.06 -2.21 4.06
C TYR A 290 14.97 -3.60 3.44
N PHE A 291 14.61 -4.60 4.24
CA PHE A 291 14.45 -5.96 3.74
C PHE A 291 13.25 -6.02 2.80
N SER A 292 13.43 -6.59 1.61
CA SER A 292 12.32 -6.77 0.67
C SER A 292 12.37 -8.11 -0.04
N ILE A 293 11.18 -8.52 -0.46
CA ILE A 293 10.95 -9.55 -1.45
C ILE A 293 10.20 -8.95 -2.65
N VAL A 294 9.95 -9.76 -3.67
CA VAL A 294 9.24 -9.33 -4.88
C VAL A 294 8.07 -10.25 -5.13
N TYR A 295 6.91 -9.66 -5.43
CA TYR A 295 5.77 -10.38 -5.99
C TYR A 295 5.43 -9.83 -7.37
N ILE A 296 4.72 -10.63 -8.16
CA ILE A 296 4.27 -10.28 -9.50
C ILE A 296 2.75 -10.34 -9.51
N ASP A 297 2.11 -9.34 -10.13
CA ASP A 297 0.65 -9.30 -10.28
C ASP A 297 0.17 -9.98 -11.57
N ALA A 298 -1.15 -9.97 -11.84
CA ALA A 298 -1.73 -10.68 -12.97
C ALA A 298 -1.23 -10.18 -14.34
N VAL A 299 -0.68 -8.97 -14.39
CA VAL A 299 -0.23 -8.26 -15.60
C VAL A 299 1.30 -8.26 -15.74
N ASN A 300 1.99 -9.13 -14.98
CA ASN A 300 3.44 -9.28 -14.93
C ASN A 300 4.19 -8.05 -14.41
N HIS A 301 3.53 -7.14 -13.70
CA HIS A 301 4.21 -6.06 -13.02
C HIS A 301 4.85 -6.57 -11.72
N LYS A 302 6.09 -6.14 -11.48
CA LYS A 302 6.86 -6.52 -10.30
C LYS A 302 6.64 -5.47 -9.22
N TRP A 303 6.41 -5.93 -8.00
CA TRP A 303 6.20 -5.08 -6.85
C TRP A 303 7.20 -5.43 -5.75
N HIS A 304 7.81 -4.41 -5.14
CA HIS A 304 8.50 -4.62 -3.88
C HIS A 304 7.49 -4.89 -2.78
N PHE A 305 7.83 -5.83 -1.93
CA PHE A 305 7.11 -6.11 -0.70
C PHE A 305 8.11 -6.08 0.45
N TYR A 306 7.83 -5.23 1.43
CA TYR A 306 8.61 -5.06 2.66
C TYR A 306 7.79 -5.63 3.82
N PRO A 307 8.02 -6.90 4.23
CA PRO A 307 7.30 -7.48 5.36
C PRO A 307 7.57 -6.70 6.64
N ASP A 308 6.55 -6.54 7.48
CA ASP A 308 6.63 -5.68 8.67
C ASP A 308 7.71 -6.05 9.68
N PHE A 309 7.93 -7.34 9.94
CA PHE A 309 8.84 -7.79 11.00
C PHE A 309 9.73 -8.95 10.58
N ILE A 310 10.92 -8.97 11.16
CA ILE A 310 11.81 -10.14 11.22
C ILE A 310 11.99 -10.50 12.69
N VAL A 311 11.73 -11.75 13.06
CA VAL A 311 11.77 -12.23 14.44
C VAL A 311 12.66 -13.46 14.55
N CYS A 312 13.40 -13.57 15.64
CA CYS A 312 14.17 -14.75 15.97
C CYS A 312 13.63 -15.35 17.26
N ASP A 313 13.23 -16.62 17.21
CA ASP A 313 12.84 -17.35 18.42
C ASP A 313 14.08 -17.84 19.21
N LYS A 314 13.85 -18.34 20.42
CA LYS A 314 14.91 -18.92 21.28
C LYS A 314 15.60 -20.13 20.65
N ASN A 315 14.94 -20.82 19.72
CA ASN A 315 15.51 -21.93 18.94
C ASN A 315 16.31 -21.46 17.72
N ASN A 316 16.55 -20.15 17.58
CA ASN A 316 17.22 -19.49 16.47
C ASN A 316 16.53 -19.69 15.10
N LYS A 317 15.23 -20.00 15.08
CA LYS A 317 14.46 -19.97 13.83
C LYS A 317 14.08 -18.52 13.53
N ILE A 318 14.22 -18.15 12.25
CA ILE A 318 13.85 -16.84 11.75
C ILE A 318 12.42 -16.89 11.22
N TRP A 319 11.64 -15.90 11.61
CA TRP A 319 10.27 -15.67 11.17
C TRP A 319 10.19 -14.33 10.43
N ILE A 320 9.54 -14.34 9.28
CA ILE A 320 9.21 -13.12 8.54
C ILE A 320 7.71 -12.91 8.64
N ILE A 321 7.30 -11.81 9.26
CA ILE A 321 5.91 -11.55 9.63
C ILE A 321 5.41 -10.31 8.91
N GLU A 322 4.23 -10.41 8.33
CA GLU A 322 3.45 -9.28 7.85
C GLU A 322 2.26 -9.08 8.77
N THR A 323 2.05 -7.87 9.26
CA THR A 323 0.85 -7.53 10.02
C THR A 323 -0.21 -6.95 9.10
N LYS A 324 -1.48 -7.29 9.37
CA LYS A 324 -2.62 -6.73 8.67
C LYS A 324 -3.65 -6.22 9.66
N GLY A 325 -4.53 -5.36 9.17
CA GLY A 325 -5.73 -4.98 9.89
C GLY A 325 -6.55 -6.24 10.21
N GLY A 326 -6.91 -6.38 11.47
CA GLY A 326 -7.68 -7.49 12.00
C GLY A 326 -9.13 -7.60 11.54
N GLU A 327 -9.94 -8.20 12.40
CA GLU A 327 -11.40 -8.18 12.31
C GLU A 327 -11.96 -7.28 13.43
N SER A 328 -12.97 -6.48 13.12
CA SER A 328 -13.69 -5.66 14.10
C SER A 328 -14.57 -6.52 15.01
N ALA A 329 -15.03 -5.96 16.12
CA ALA A 329 -15.97 -6.65 17.01
C ALA A 329 -17.31 -7.02 16.30
N SER A 330 -17.67 -6.31 15.23
CA SER A 330 -18.86 -6.58 14.39
C SER A 330 -18.63 -7.65 13.31
N GLY A 331 -17.40 -8.16 13.15
CA GLY A 331 -17.07 -9.15 12.12
C GLY A 331 -16.59 -8.55 10.79
N ASP A 332 -16.35 -7.23 10.73
CA ASP A 332 -15.89 -6.57 9.51
C ASP A 332 -14.36 -6.68 9.40
N SER A 333 -13.87 -7.12 8.23
CA SER A 333 -12.43 -7.11 7.94
C SER A 333 -11.92 -5.66 7.93
N LYS A 334 -10.85 -5.40 8.67
CA LYS A 334 -10.11 -4.13 8.63
C LYS A 334 -8.99 -4.16 7.59
N ASN A 335 -8.86 -5.26 6.83
CA ASN A 335 -7.86 -5.35 5.78
C ASN A 335 -8.31 -4.54 4.55
N ILE A 336 -7.48 -3.59 4.15
CA ILE A 336 -7.71 -2.74 2.96
C ILE A 336 -6.71 -3.06 1.82
N ASP A 337 -5.86 -4.07 2.02
CA ASP A 337 -4.81 -4.43 1.08
C ASP A 337 -5.32 -5.43 0.04
N ILE A 338 -5.75 -4.91 -1.12
CA ILE A 338 -6.24 -5.70 -2.25
C ILE A 338 -5.17 -6.70 -2.75
N LYS A 339 -3.88 -6.46 -2.49
CA LYS A 339 -2.76 -7.31 -2.95
C LYS A 339 -2.32 -8.35 -1.91
N VAL A 340 -3.08 -8.52 -0.82
CA VAL A 340 -2.72 -9.37 0.32
C VAL A 340 -2.42 -10.82 -0.08
N GLU A 341 -3.21 -11.42 -0.97
CA GLU A 341 -3.00 -12.81 -1.41
C GLU A 341 -1.70 -12.97 -2.19
N ASN A 342 -1.36 -12.02 -3.07
CA ASN A 342 -0.10 -12.05 -3.83
C ASN A 342 1.11 -11.91 -2.90
N LYS A 343 1.01 -11.04 -1.89
CA LYS A 343 2.04 -10.89 -0.85
C LYS A 343 2.20 -12.17 -0.02
N PHE A 344 1.09 -12.81 0.36
CA PHE A 344 1.09 -14.05 1.12
C PHE A 344 1.79 -15.18 0.37
N GLU A 345 1.44 -15.39 -0.90
CA GLU A 345 2.07 -16.43 -1.72
C GLU A 345 3.55 -16.15 -1.97
N ALA A 346 3.93 -14.89 -2.23
CA ALA A 346 5.33 -14.53 -2.42
C ALA A 346 6.16 -14.77 -1.14
N LEU A 347 5.62 -14.46 0.03
CA LEU A 347 6.31 -14.70 1.30
C LEU A 347 6.42 -16.20 1.60
N LYS A 348 5.38 -16.98 1.29
CA LYS A 348 5.39 -18.44 1.40
C LYS A 348 6.46 -19.07 0.50
N GLU A 349 6.57 -18.63 -0.75
CA GLU A 349 7.62 -19.10 -1.66
C GLU A 349 9.03 -18.72 -1.19
N TYR A 350 9.19 -17.47 -0.72
CA TYR A 350 10.45 -17.02 -0.12
C TYR A 350 10.85 -17.89 1.07
N ALA A 351 9.91 -18.13 1.99
CA ALA A 351 10.09 -18.92 3.20
C ALA A 351 10.56 -20.34 2.88
N ASN A 352 9.88 -21.00 1.93
CA ASN A 352 10.26 -22.33 1.45
C ASN A 352 11.66 -22.35 0.82
N LYS A 353 12.02 -21.32 0.03
CA LYS A 353 13.30 -21.25 -0.67
C LYS A 353 14.49 -21.03 0.27
N TYR A 354 14.33 -20.18 1.28
CA TYR A 354 15.41 -19.79 2.19
C TYR A 354 15.33 -20.47 3.57
N ASN A 355 14.41 -21.43 3.73
CA ASN A 355 14.22 -22.20 4.96
C ASN A 355 14.04 -21.30 6.19
N VAL A 356 13.17 -20.30 6.06
CA VAL A 356 12.71 -19.46 7.17
C VAL A 356 11.22 -19.70 7.39
N ASN A 357 10.73 -19.37 8.58
CA ASN A 357 9.31 -19.38 8.86
C ASN A 357 8.66 -18.08 8.38
N PHE A 358 7.35 -18.10 8.17
CA PHE A 358 6.59 -16.91 7.83
C PHE A 358 5.20 -16.95 8.45
N GLY A 359 4.52 -15.80 8.44
CA GLY A 359 3.12 -15.71 8.81
C GLY A 359 2.55 -14.33 8.57
N PHE A 360 1.24 -14.29 8.35
CA PHE A 360 0.47 -13.05 8.39
C PHE A 360 -0.20 -12.98 9.75
N VAL A 361 -0.06 -11.86 10.44
CA VAL A 361 -0.59 -11.64 11.79
C VAL A 361 -1.70 -10.59 11.75
N ARG A 362 -2.82 -10.90 12.40
CA ARG A 362 -3.99 -10.03 12.48
C ARG A 362 -4.49 -9.92 13.93
N ASP A 363 -4.96 -8.73 14.30
CA ASP A 363 -5.69 -8.54 15.56
C ASP A 363 -7.12 -9.08 15.46
N TYR A 364 -7.64 -9.62 16.55
CA TYR A 364 -9.03 -10.07 16.62
C TYR A 364 -9.72 -9.37 17.77
N ASP A 365 -10.54 -8.36 17.46
CA ASP A 365 -11.11 -7.45 18.47
C ASP A 365 -12.00 -8.15 19.50
N LYS A 366 -12.63 -9.28 19.15
CA LYS A 366 -13.57 -9.97 20.06
C LYS A 366 -12.89 -10.51 21.31
N ASN A 367 -11.59 -10.81 21.26
CA ASN A 367 -10.83 -11.33 22.41
C ASN A 367 -9.45 -10.65 22.60
N GLU A 368 -9.21 -9.52 21.90
CA GLU A 368 -7.97 -8.75 21.97
C GLU A 368 -6.68 -9.57 21.73
N SER A 369 -6.77 -10.65 20.95
CA SER A 369 -5.64 -11.54 20.68
C SER A 369 -5.09 -11.39 19.26
N LEU A 370 -3.89 -11.91 19.04
CA LEU A 370 -3.26 -12.00 17.73
C LEU A 370 -3.36 -13.43 17.19
N TYR A 371 -3.72 -13.53 15.91
CA TYR A 371 -3.75 -14.80 15.18
C TYR A 371 -2.76 -14.74 14.02
N LEU A 372 -2.13 -15.89 13.74
CA LEU A 372 -1.19 -16.07 12.66
C LEU A 372 -1.72 -17.09 11.65
N CYS A 373 -1.63 -16.74 10.37
CA CYS A 373 -1.88 -17.62 9.25
C CYS A 373 -0.60 -17.84 8.45
N ASN A 374 -0.21 -19.10 8.23
CA ASN A 374 0.96 -19.47 7.42
C ASN A 374 0.68 -20.62 6.43
N THR A 375 -0.58 -20.96 6.20
CA THR A 375 -0.99 -22.04 5.29
C THR A 375 -1.63 -21.50 4.02
N GLU A 376 -2.84 -20.96 4.15
CA GLU A 376 -3.66 -20.38 3.08
C GLU A 376 -4.40 -19.16 3.64
N TYR A 377 -4.14 -18.00 3.04
CA TYR A 377 -4.76 -16.74 3.46
C TYR A 377 -6.27 -16.78 3.25
N THR A 378 -7.02 -16.35 4.25
CA THR A 378 -8.46 -16.17 4.18
C THR A 378 -8.84 -14.87 4.88
N GLU A 379 -9.76 -14.10 4.30
CA GLU A 379 -10.23 -12.85 4.92
C GLU A 379 -11.00 -13.10 6.23
N ASP A 380 -11.76 -14.19 6.30
CA ASP A 380 -12.50 -14.62 7.49
C ASP A 380 -11.54 -15.22 8.55
N MET A 381 -11.44 -14.57 9.70
CA MET A 381 -10.57 -14.99 10.80
C MET A 381 -11.12 -16.16 11.61
N GLU A 382 -12.41 -16.51 11.48
CA GLU A 382 -13.00 -17.70 12.09
C GLU A 382 -12.53 -19.00 11.40
N ASN A 383 -11.86 -18.86 10.25
CA ASN A 383 -11.30 -20.00 9.54
C ASN A 383 -10.18 -20.66 10.36
N LYS A 384 -10.17 -21.99 10.38
CA LYS A 384 -9.13 -22.83 11.03
C LYS A 384 -7.68 -22.54 10.61
N ASN A 385 -7.47 -21.80 9.51
CA ASN A 385 -6.14 -21.39 9.06
C ASN A 385 -5.53 -20.30 9.95
N TRP A 386 -6.34 -19.59 10.73
CA TRP A 386 -5.92 -18.61 11.71
C TRP A 386 -5.76 -19.29 13.08
N ILE A 387 -4.51 -19.41 13.53
CA ILE A 387 -4.17 -20.07 14.79
C ILE A 387 -3.65 -19.00 15.76
N LEU A 388 -3.89 -19.17 17.06
CA LEU A 388 -3.45 -18.23 18.08
C LEU A 388 -1.93 -18.05 17.99
N LEU A 389 -1.46 -16.80 18.04
CA LEU A 389 -0.05 -16.48 17.82
C LEU A 389 0.89 -17.20 18.81
N ASN A 390 0.45 -17.36 20.07
CA ASN A 390 1.22 -18.05 21.11
C ASN A 390 1.62 -19.47 20.69
N ASP A 391 0.68 -20.22 20.10
CA ASP A 391 0.84 -21.63 19.76
C ASP A 391 1.99 -21.89 18.76
N PHE A 392 2.45 -20.86 18.03
CA PHE A 392 3.59 -20.98 17.11
C PHE A 392 4.95 -20.82 17.79
N PHE A 393 4.99 -20.20 18.96
CA PHE A 393 6.22 -19.91 19.70
C PHE A 393 6.31 -20.66 21.02
N GLU A 394 5.31 -21.45 21.41
CA GLU A 394 5.38 -22.33 22.57
C GLU A 394 6.45 -23.42 22.40
N GLU A 395 7.15 -23.75 23.49
CA GLU A 395 8.08 -24.89 23.51
C GLU A 395 7.29 -26.19 23.34
N ALA A 396 7.77 -27.06 22.45
CA ALA A 396 7.36 -28.46 22.42
C ALA A 396 8.12 -29.27 23.47
#